data_AF-A0A099SES3-F1
#
_entry.id   AF-A0A099SES3-F1
#
_cell.length_a   1.000
_cell.length_b   1.000
_cell.length_c   1.000
_cell.angle_alpha   90.00
_cell.angle_beta   90.00
_cell.angle_gamma   90.00
#
_symmetry.space_group_name_H-M   'P 1'
#
loop_
_entity.id
_entity.type
_entity.pdbx_description
1 polymer ?
#
loop_
_entity_poly.entity_id
_entity_poly.type
_entity_poly.pdbx_seq_one_letter_code
_entity_poly.pdbx_strand_id
1 'polypeptide(L)'
;MNWWKDQFNSVEKNMHGLVVCLFLLTWGSMSKILELHKYIETYIELVDEDKWQKILELISIISKNYINKKDSLKLYEYTDHLSERLVVALGNRFNKIADKIYLKYLHSYKGDDKTILFFCLNVLSEMKEKDYTLWGNLLLYSAKLYNLSLEYDLYSFNVIRIRNDEKMPMEIAQKIFDNIKNYPRDLLIVAEKVYKEMVASEIIPVGKIAMEERWFEL
;
A
#
# COMPACT_ATOMS: atom_id res chain seq x y z
N MET A 1 26.99 21.49 10.91
CA MET A 1 27.71 20.29 10.40
C MET A 1 27.11 19.93 9.04
N ASN A 2 27.78 20.35 7.95
CA ASN A 2 27.28 20.27 6.56
C ASN A 2 27.76 19.03 5.81
N TRP A 3 28.35 18.05 6.50
CA TRP A 3 28.97 16.87 5.88
C TRP A 3 28.07 16.20 4.82
N TRP A 4 26.76 16.06 5.10
CA TRP A 4 25.80 15.50 4.15
C TRP A 4 25.64 16.32 2.87
N LYS A 5 25.60 17.65 2.96
CA LYS A 5 25.57 18.53 1.78
C LYS A 5 26.87 18.42 0.99
N ASP A 6 28.00 18.34 1.70
CA ASP A 6 29.31 18.19 1.07
C ASP A 6 29.42 16.84 0.33
N GLN A 7 28.79 15.78 0.87
CA GLN A 7 28.67 14.50 0.14
C GLN A 7 27.85 14.65 -1.14
N PHE A 8 26.70 15.33 -1.12
CA PHE A 8 25.92 15.57 -2.34
C PHE A 8 26.64 16.45 -3.36
N ASN A 9 27.42 17.44 -2.90
CA ASN A 9 28.17 18.36 -3.76
C ASN A 9 29.44 17.75 -4.37
N SER A 10 29.98 16.69 -3.76
CA SER A 10 31.19 15.98 -4.24
C SER A 10 30.86 14.80 -5.18
N VAL A 11 29.58 14.58 -5.47
CA VAL A 11 29.11 13.51 -6.35
C VAL A 11 29.30 13.94 -7.81
N GLU A 12 30.39 13.48 -8.44
CA GLU A 12 30.60 13.64 -9.89
C GLU A 12 29.80 12.62 -10.73
N LYS A 13 29.31 11.54 -10.12
CA LYS A 13 28.62 10.42 -10.80
C LYS A 13 27.33 10.02 -10.08
N ASN A 14 26.24 9.82 -10.84
CA ASN A 14 24.90 9.45 -10.32
C ASN A 14 24.91 8.30 -9.29
N MET A 15 25.77 7.29 -9.43
CA MET A 15 25.86 6.17 -8.48
C MET A 15 26.29 6.59 -7.07
N HIS A 16 27.19 7.58 -6.93
CA HIS A 16 27.64 8.02 -5.61
C HIS A 16 26.50 8.76 -4.88
N GLY A 17 25.68 9.52 -5.63
CA GLY A 17 24.51 10.20 -5.08
C GLY A 17 23.48 9.22 -4.50
N LEU A 18 23.22 8.11 -5.21
CA LEU A 18 22.32 7.06 -4.73
C LEU A 18 22.82 6.37 -3.45
N VAL A 19 24.12 6.14 -3.34
CA VAL A 19 24.72 5.59 -2.11
C VAL A 19 24.55 6.55 -0.94
N VAL A 20 24.76 7.86 -1.16
CA VAL A 20 24.51 8.89 -0.14
C VAL A 20 23.03 8.92 0.26
N CYS A 21 22.11 8.85 -0.71
CA CYS A 21 20.68 8.74 -0.45
C CYS A 21 20.34 7.53 0.41
N LEU A 22 20.88 6.35 0.08
CA LEU A 22 20.65 5.13 0.85
C LEU A 22 21.12 5.30 2.29
N PHE A 23 22.35 5.77 2.50
CA PHE A 23 22.88 6.01 3.86
C PHE A 23 22.03 7.01 4.66
N LEU A 24 21.58 8.09 4.01
CA LEU A 24 20.76 9.10 4.67
C LEU A 24 19.36 8.55 5.00
N LEU A 25 18.77 7.75 4.09
CA LEU A 25 17.47 7.11 4.30
C LEU A 25 17.53 5.96 5.30
N THR A 26 18.67 5.32 5.53
CA THR A 26 18.79 4.27 6.55
C THR A 26 19.21 4.80 7.92
N TRP A 27 20.13 5.77 7.97
CA TRP A 27 20.77 6.22 9.22
C TRP A 27 20.60 7.71 9.53
N GLY A 28 20.27 8.54 8.55
CA GLY A 28 20.07 9.98 8.76
C GLY A 28 18.89 10.28 9.66
N SER A 29 18.95 11.33 10.48
CA SER A 29 17.79 11.74 11.28
C SER A 29 16.69 12.33 10.39
N MET A 30 15.43 12.32 10.85
CA MET A 30 14.30 12.82 10.06
C MET A 30 14.51 14.28 9.65
N SER A 31 14.98 15.12 10.57
CA SER A 31 15.28 16.53 10.29
C SER A 31 16.30 16.71 9.17
N LYS A 32 17.29 15.81 9.06
CA LYS A 32 18.30 15.89 8.01
C LYS A 32 17.79 15.39 6.67
N ILE A 33 16.94 14.37 6.66
CA ILE A 33 16.27 13.94 5.43
C ILE A 33 15.41 15.06 4.88
N LEU A 34 14.59 15.69 5.73
CA LEU A 34 13.73 16.81 5.34
C LEU A 34 14.53 18.03 4.87
N GLU A 35 15.63 18.37 5.54
CA GLU A 35 16.51 19.46 5.11
C GLU A 35 17.11 19.20 3.71
N LEU A 36 17.33 17.95 3.34
CA LEU A 36 18.02 17.55 2.12
C LEU A 36 17.10 16.92 1.07
N HIS A 37 15.77 16.98 1.25
CA HIS A 37 14.82 16.26 0.41
C HIS A 37 15.03 16.53 -1.08
N LYS A 38 15.21 17.78 -1.51
CA LYS A 38 15.42 18.12 -2.93
C LYS A 38 16.61 17.40 -3.57
N TYR A 39 17.71 17.25 -2.82
CA TYR A 39 18.87 16.50 -3.31
C TYR A 39 18.53 15.01 -3.42
N ILE A 40 17.86 14.47 -2.41
CA ILE A 40 17.45 13.06 -2.37
C ILE A 40 16.54 12.74 -3.56
N GLU A 41 15.52 13.56 -3.79
CA GLU A 41 14.54 13.40 -4.86
C GLU A 41 15.20 13.43 -6.24
N THR A 42 16.15 14.35 -6.45
CA THR A 42 16.91 14.43 -7.71
C THR A 42 17.55 13.09 -8.10
N TYR A 43 18.05 12.33 -7.12
CA TYR A 43 18.66 11.04 -7.40
C TYR A 43 17.66 9.90 -7.44
N ILE A 44 16.67 9.86 -6.54
CA ILE A 44 15.70 8.75 -6.46
C ILE A 44 14.77 8.71 -7.68
N GLU A 45 14.41 9.87 -8.23
CA GLU A 45 13.57 9.94 -9.44
C GLU A 45 14.30 9.42 -10.69
N LEU A 46 15.63 9.41 -10.70
CA LEU A 46 16.43 8.88 -11.82
C LEU A 46 16.62 7.36 -11.77
N VAL A 47 16.17 6.70 -10.70
CA VAL A 47 16.32 5.26 -10.53
C VAL A 47 15.22 4.53 -11.30
N ASP A 48 15.58 3.51 -12.06
CA ASP A 48 14.60 2.60 -12.65
C ASP A 48 13.78 1.86 -11.58
N GLU A 49 12.60 1.37 -11.95
CA GLU A 49 11.65 0.75 -11.02
C GLU A 49 12.25 -0.46 -10.27
N ASP A 50 13.03 -1.30 -10.95
CA ASP A 50 13.64 -2.50 -10.37
C ASP A 50 14.68 -2.17 -9.30
N LYS A 51 15.56 -1.20 -9.56
CA LYS A 51 16.54 -0.74 -8.57
C LYS A 51 15.85 0.00 -7.44
N TRP A 52 14.78 0.74 -7.73
CA TRP A 52 14.01 1.44 -6.72
C TRP A 52 13.38 0.48 -5.72
N GLN A 53 12.78 -0.61 -6.19
CA GLN A 53 12.26 -1.68 -5.34
C GLN A 53 13.35 -2.24 -4.40
N LYS A 54 14.55 -2.54 -4.93
CA LYS A 54 15.68 -3.03 -4.12
C LYS A 54 16.12 -2.04 -3.04
N ILE A 55 16.12 -0.75 -3.35
CA ILE A 55 16.44 0.31 -2.37
C ILE A 55 15.43 0.30 -1.23
N LEU A 56 14.12 0.20 -1.54
CA LEU A 56 13.07 0.14 -0.53
C LEU A 56 13.18 -1.09 0.36
N GLU A 57 13.49 -2.26 -0.21
CA GLU A 57 13.72 -3.49 0.55
C GLU A 57 14.89 -3.31 1.54
N LEU A 58 16.00 -2.74 1.10
CA LEU A 58 17.16 -2.45 1.97
C LEU A 58 16.82 -1.46 3.09
N ILE A 59 16.07 -0.40 2.78
CA ILE A 59 15.60 0.57 3.78
C ILE A 59 14.76 -0.15 4.84
N SER A 60 13.79 -0.97 4.42
CA SER A 60 12.93 -1.73 5.33
C SER A 60 13.71 -2.70 6.22
N ILE A 61 14.71 -3.41 5.67
CA ILE A 61 15.56 -4.34 6.43
C ILE A 61 16.42 -3.60 7.45
N ILE A 62 17.12 -2.54 7.04
CA ILE A 62 18.12 -1.86 7.88
C ILE A 62 17.43 -1.03 8.98
N SER A 63 16.34 -0.34 8.63
CA SER A 63 15.62 0.54 9.55
C SER A 63 14.96 -0.19 10.72
N LYS A 64 14.52 -1.44 10.54
CA LYS A 64 13.94 -2.27 11.62
C LYS A 64 14.81 -2.33 12.88
N ASN A 65 16.14 -2.20 12.71
CA ASN A 65 17.11 -2.29 13.80
C ASN A 65 17.54 -0.93 14.38
N TYR A 66 17.10 0.20 13.81
CA TYR A 66 17.67 1.52 14.11
C TYR A 66 16.66 2.65 14.37
N ILE A 67 15.35 2.36 14.45
CA ILE A 67 14.33 3.42 14.60
C ILE A 67 14.35 4.03 16.01
N ASN A 68 14.77 5.29 16.09
CA ASN A 68 14.60 6.13 17.27
C ASN A 68 13.15 6.68 17.31
N LYS A 69 12.43 6.45 18.41
CA LYS A 69 11.02 6.87 18.59
C LYS A 69 10.79 8.38 18.42
N LYS A 70 11.80 9.23 18.60
CA LYS A 70 11.68 10.70 18.49
C LYS A 70 11.61 11.21 17.04
N ASP A 71 12.05 10.42 16.05
CA ASP A 71 12.13 10.88 14.66
C ASP A 71 10.78 10.85 13.94
N SER A 72 9.82 10.02 14.37
CA SER A 72 8.53 9.83 13.68
C SER A 72 7.57 11.04 13.78
N LEU A 73 7.74 11.91 14.77
CA LEU A 73 6.82 13.05 14.98
C LEU A 73 7.07 14.21 14.00
N LYS A 74 8.31 14.39 13.53
CA LYS A 74 8.71 15.56 12.72
C LYS A 74 8.20 15.53 11.28
N LEU A 75 7.91 14.35 10.72
CA LEU A 75 7.36 14.25 9.36
C LEU A 75 5.95 14.85 9.26
N TYR A 76 5.17 14.77 10.35
CA TYR A 76 3.82 15.33 10.36
C TYR A 76 3.82 16.86 10.35
N GLU A 77 4.81 17.46 11.00
CA GLU A 77 5.01 18.92 11.07
C GLU A 77 5.53 19.50 9.75
N TYR A 78 6.11 18.68 8.88
CA TYR A 78 6.63 19.11 7.60
C TYR A 78 5.51 19.35 6.59
N THR A 79 5.38 20.56 6.05
CA THR A 79 4.23 20.98 5.22
C THR A 79 4.50 20.99 3.71
N ASP A 80 5.75 20.83 3.27
CA ASP A 80 6.06 20.90 1.83
C ASP A 80 5.65 19.61 1.10
N HIS A 81 5.45 19.75 -0.21
CA HIS A 81 5.25 18.62 -1.11
C HIS A 81 6.55 17.82 -1.26
N LEU A 82 6.53 16.57 -0.83
CA LEU A 82 7.55 15.57 -1.08
C LEU A 82 7.13 14.71 -2.26
N SER A 83 8.08 14.27 -3.07
CA SER A 83 7.87 13.26 -4.11
C SER A 83 7.31 11.96 -3.51
N GLU A 84 6.48 11.28 -4.28
CA GLU A 84 5.81 10.08 -3.81
C GLU A 84 6.80 8.94 -3.52
N ARG A 85 7.91 8.85 -4.26
CA ARG A 85 8.99 7.89 -3.97
C ARG A 85 9.67 8.17 -2.63
N LEU A 86 10.00 9.43 -2.33
CA LEU A 86 10.56 9.77 -1.03
C LEU A 86 9.58 9.48 0.11
N VAL A 87 8.30 9.80 -0.09
CA VAL A 87 7.22 9.50 0.87
C VAL A 87 7.16 8.00 1.16
N VAL A 88 7.22 7.16 0.13
CA VAL A 88 7.21 5.70 0.27
C VAL A 88 8.49 5.18 0.97
N ALA A 89 9.65 5.75 0.68
CA ALA A 89 10.90 5.43 1.39
C ALA A 89 10.77 5.72 2.89
N LEU A 90 10.24 6.90 3.23
CA LEU A 90 9.98 7.31 4.61
C LEU A 90 8.94 6.43 5.30
N GLY A 91 7.87 6.06 4.58
CA GLY A 91 6.84 5.15 5.07
C GLY A 91 7.39 3.76 5.40
N ASN A 92 8.21 3.20 4.52
CA ASN A 92 8.88 1.92 4.75
C ASN A 92 9.87 1.99 5.93
N ARG A 93 10.59 3.10 6.06
CA ARG A 93 11.50 3.33 7.19
C ARG A 93 10.76 3.46 8.52
N PHE A 94 9.64 4.18 8.54
CA PHE A 94 8.88 4.50 9.74
C PHE A 94 7.50 3.84 9.72
N ASN A 95 7.46 2.51 9.63
CA ASN A 95 6.22 1.74 9.44
C ASN A 95 5.11 2.08 10.47
N LYS A 96 5.47 2.48 11.70
CA LYS A 96 4.50 2.86 12.75
C LYS A 96 3.65 4.10 12.44
N ILE A 97 4.02 4.90 11.45
CA ILE A 97 3.27 6.09 11.00
C ILE A 97 2.86 6.00 9.53
N ALA A 98 2.93 4.80 8.94
CA ALA A 98 2.65 4.60 7.53
C ALA A 98 1.19 4.96 7.17
N ASP A 99 0.24 4.71 8.08
CA ASP A 99 -1.15 5.15 8.01
C ASP A 99 -1.28 6.67 7.83
N LYS A 100 -0.58 7.45 8.66
CA LYS A 100 -0.59 8.91 8.63
C LYS A 100 0.10 9.44 7.37
N ILE A 101 1.18 8.80 6.95
CA ILE A 101 1.90 9.14 5.71
C ILE A 101 1.00 8.94 4.51
N TYR A 102 0.31 7.80 4.43
CA TYR A 102 -0.66 7.52 3.38
C TYR A 102 -1.76 8.58 3.33
N LEU A 103 -2.43 8.83 4.46
CA LEU A 103 -3.51 9.81 4.51
C LEU A 103 -3.05 11.21 4.10
N LYS A 104 -1.84 11.62 4.49
CA LYS A 104 -1.33 12.97 4.20
C LYS A 104 -0.89 13.14 2.75
N TYR A 105 -0.18 12.17 2.19
CA TYR A 105 0.55 12.35 0.93
C TYR A 105 0.07 11.45 -0.23
N LEU A 106 -0.46 10.26 0.05
CA LEU A 106 -0.72 9.24 -0.98
C LEU A 106 -2.19 8.86 -1.14
N HIS A 107 -3.11 9.38 -0.32
CA HIS A 107 -4.53 9.04 -0.38
C HIS A 107 -5.17 9.35 -1.74
N SER A 108 -4.61 10.31 -2.48
CA SER A 108 -5.06 10.75 -3.80
C SER A 108 -4.07 10.41 -4.91
N TYR A 109 -3.16 9.46 -4.67
CA TYR A 109 -2.17 9.02 -5.65
C TYR A 109 -2.84 8.44 -6.91
N LYS A 110 -2.45 8.96 -8.08
CA LYS A 110 -3.02 8.55 -9.38
C LYS A 110 -2.03 7.86 -10.30
N GLY A 111 -0.75 7.80 -9.94
CA GLY A 111 0.29 7.18 -10.74
C GLY A 111 0.20 5.65 -10.75
N ASP A 112 1.18 5.05 -11.44
CA ASP A 112 1.25 3.61 -11.71
C ASP A 112 2.59 2.99 -11.27
N ASP A 113 3.38 3.68 -10.43
CA ASP A 113 4.61 3.12 -9.88
C ASP A 113 4.25 1.96 -8.93
N LYS A 114 4.72 0.75 -9.26
CA LYS A 114 4.32 -0.49 -8.57
C LYS A 114 4.72 -0.46 -7.11
N THR A 115 5.86 0.15 -6.77
CA THR A 115 6.34 0.22 -5.39
C THR A 115 5.45 1.10 -4.52
N ILE A 116 4.93 2.18 -5.11
CA ILE A 116 4.01 3.12 -4.44
C ILE A 116 2.65 2.47 -4.25
N LEU A 117 2.12 1.83 -5.30
CA LEU A 117 0.88 1.06 -5.21
C LEU A 117 0.96 -0.06 -4.17
N PHE A 118 2.07 -0.80 -4.13
CA PHE A 118 2.31 -1.85 -3.14
C PHE A 118 2.36 -1.29 -1.72
N PHE A 119 3.04 -0.17 -1.50
CA PHE A 119 3.04 0.52 -0.21
C PHE A 119 1.63 0.92 0.23
N CYS A 120 0.87 1.57 -0.66
CA CYS A 120 -0.52 1.97 -0.40
C CYS A 120 -1.40 0.76 -0.04
N LEU A 121 -1.27 -0.36 -0.76
CA LEU A 121 -2.03 -1.57 -0.48
C LEU A 121 -1.70 -2.18 0.88
N ASN A 122 -0.42 -2.22 1.27
CA ASN A 122 -0.03 -2.72 2.59
C ASN A 122 -0.63 -1.87 3.71
N VAL A 123 -0.53 -0.55 3.60
CA VAL A 123 -1.08 0.38 4.58
C VAL A 123 -2.60 0.27 4.67
N LEU A 124 -3.28 0.26 3.52
CA LEU A 124 -4.74 0.13 3.48
C LEU A 124 -5.22 -1.21 4.02
N SER A 125 -4.47 -2.30 3.79
CA SER A 125 -4.82 -3.62 4.30
C SER A 125 -4.87 -3.67 5.82
N GLU A 126 -3.98 -2.93 6.48
CA GLU A 126 -3.99 -2.77 7.94
C GLU A 126 -5.07 -1.79 8.42
N MET A 127 -5.31 -0.70 7.69
CA MET A 127 -6.27 0.33 8.09
C MET A 127 -7.73 -0.10 7.90
N LYS A 128 -8.05 -0.90 6.87
CA LYS A 128 -9.43 -1.28 6.54
C LYS A 128 -10.13 -2.09 7.62
N GLU A 129 -9.38 -2.75 8.52
CA GLU A 129 -9.95 -3.45 9.68
C GLU A 129 -10.69 -2.48 10.61
N LYS A 130 -10.31 -1.19 10.62
CA LYS A 130 -10.89 -0.15 11.48
C LYS A 130 -11.84 0.80 10.76
N ASP A 131 -11.67 0.95 9.44
CA ASP A 131 -12.47 1.86 8.62
C ASP A 131 -12.84 1.20 7.28
N TYR A 132 -14.11 0.80 7.18
CA TYR A 132 -14.66 0.13 6.00
C TYR A 132 -14.76 1.04 4.77
N THR A 133 -14.68 2.36 4.91
CA THR A 133 -14.72 3.28 3.76
C THR A 133 -13.47 3.16 2.88
N LEU A 134 -12.39 2.60 3.44
CA LEU A 134 -11.11 2.42 2.76
C LEU A 134 -11.10 1.28 1.74
N TRP A 135 -12.11 0.41 1.74
CA TRP A 135 -12.22 -0.69 0.76
C TRP A 135 -12.22 -0.20 -0.68
N GLY A 136 -12.80 0.99 -0.96
CA GLY A 136 -12.81 1.56 -2.31
C GLY A 136 -11.40 1.84 -2.83
N ASN A 137 -10.54 2.45 -2.00
CA ASN A 137 -9.15 2.74 -2.37
C ASN A 137 -8.32 1.46 -2.48
N LEU A 138 -8.53 0.50 -1.58
CA LEU A 138 -7.86 -0.80 -1.65
C LEU A 138 -8.22 -1.53 -2.94
N LEU A 139 -9.49 -1.52 -3.33
CA LEU A 139 -9.96 -2.13 -4.56
C LEU A 139 -9.33 -1.45 -5.79
N LEU A 140 -9.30 -0.12 -5.81
CA LEU A 140 -8.70 0.67 -6.89
C LEU A 140 -7.23 0.33 -7.10
N TYR A 141 -6.42 0.36 -6.03
CA TYR A 141 -4.99 0.06 -6.13
C TYR A 141 -4.72 -1.41 -6.43
N SER A 142 -5.57 -2.32 -5.95
CA SER A 142 -5.46 -3.75 -6.25
C SER A 142 -5.67 -4.03 -7.73
N ALA A 143 -6.69 -3.40 -8.33
CA ALA A 143 -6.94 -3.52 -9.77
C ALA A 143 -5.79 -2.96 -10.61
N LYS A 144 -5.30 -1.75 -10.26
CA LYS A 144 -4.15 -1.13 -10.95
C LYS A 144 -2.93 -2.05 -10.92
N LEU A 145 -2.55 -2.50 -9.73
CA LEU A 145 -1.36 -3.32 -9.57
C LEU A 145 -1.52 -4.66 -10.31
N TYR A 146 -2.68 -5.30 -10.22
CA TYR A 146 -2.97 -6.54 -10.93
C TYR A 146 -2.89 -6.39 -12.45
N ASN A 147 -3.47 -5.34 -13.02
CA ASN A 147 -3.38 -5.10 -14.46
C ASN A 147 -1.93 -4.86 -14.93
N LEU A 148 -1.14 -4.10 -14.16
CA LEU A 148 0.30 -3.94 -14.44
C LEU A 148 1.01 -5.30 -14.40
N SER A 149 0.67 -6.18 -13.47
CA SER A 149 1.32 -7.48 -13.39
C SER A 149 1.04 -8.42 -14.55
N LEU A 150 -0.15 -8.33 -15.14
CA LEU A 150 -0.51 -9.08 -16.33
C LEU A 150 0.25 -8.55 -17.56
N GLU A 151 0.49 -7.24 -17.62
CA GLU A 151 1.28 -6.61 -18.68
C GLU A 151 2.76 -7.00 -18.63
N TYR A 152 3.30 -7.19 -17.41
CA TYR A 152 4.72 -7.43 -17.18
C TYR A 152 5.07 -8.87 -16.72
N ASP A 153 4.14 -9.84 -16.80
CA ASP A 153 4.31 -11.24 -16.37
C ASP A 153 4.90 -11.38 -14.94
N LEU A 154 4.41 -10.55 -14.01
CA LEU A 154 4.92 -10.52 -12.63
C LEU A 154 4.22 -11.56 -11.74
N TYR A 155 4.93 -12.65 -11.44
CA TYR A 155 4.40 -13.88 -10.84
C TYR A 155 4.02 -13.87 -9.34
N SER A 156 3.87 -12.73 -8.65
CA SER A 156 3.65 -12.77 -7.19
C SER A 156 2.70 -11.72 -6.63
N PHE A 157 1.39 -11.95 -6.76
CA PHE A 157 0.35 -11.24 -6.01
C PHE A 157 0.12 -11.87 -4.63
N ASN A 158 1.17 -11.99 -3.82
CA ASN A 158 1.00 -12.35 -2.40
C ASN A 158 0.74 -11.12 -1.50
N VAL A 159 0.35 -9.99 -2.11
CA VAL A 159 0.28 -8.68 -1.45
C VAL A 159 -0.92 -8.56 -0.53
N ILE A 160 -2.03 -9.18 -0.92
CA ILE A 160 -3.30 -9.01 -0.23
C ILE A 160 -3.46 -10.18 0.74
N ARG A 161 -2.94 -10.00 1.96
CA ARG A 161 -3.29 -10.89 3.09
C ARG A 161 -4.71 -10.57 3.54
N ILE A 162 -5.72 -10.97 2.77
CA ILE A 162 -7.08 -10.96 3.30
C ILE A 162 -7.20 -12.13 4.28
N ARG A 163 -7.51 -11.81 5.53
CA ARG A 163 -7.87 -12.84 6.50
C ARG A 163 -9.28 -13.36 6.22
N ASN A 164 -9.51 -14.64 6.50
CA ASN A 164 -10.79 -15.29 6.26
C ASN A 164 -11.96 -14.70 7.06
N ASP A 165 -11.71 -13.92 8.10
CA ASP A 165 -12.72 -13.26 8.95
C ASP A 165 -13.05 -11.81 8.53
N GLU A 166 -12.48 -11.33 7.43
CA GLU A 166 -12.69 -9.96 6.97
C GLU A 166 -14.10 -9.72 6.43
N LYS A 167 -14.72 -8.63 6.92
CA LYS A 167 -16.04 -8.17 6.49
C LYS A 167 -15.91 -7.21 5.31
N MET A 168 -15.74 -7.74 4.10
CA MET A 168 -15.83 -6.93 2.89
C MET A 168 -17.28 -6.40 2.73
N PRO A 169 -17.49 -5.09 2.45
CA PRO A 169 -18.81 -4.56 2.16
C PRO A 169 -19.42 -5.21 0.92
N MET A 170 -20.73 -5.40 0.93
CA MET A 170 -21.45 -6.08 -0.15
C MET A 170 -21.28 -5.36 -1.49
N GLU A 171 -21.31 -4.03 -1.48
CA GLU A 171 -21.14 -3.21 -2.67
C GLU A 171 -19.75 -3.38 -3.29
N ILE A 172 -18.75 -3.71 -2.48
CA ILE A 172 -17.38 -3.98 -2.93
C ILE A 172 -17.30 -5.38 -3.55
N ALA A 173 -17.93 -6.38 -2.91
CA ALA A 173 -18.03 -7.73 -3.47
C ALA A 173 -18.74 -7.72 -4.84
N GLN A 174 -19.84 -6.97 -4.97
CA GLN A 174 -20.57 -6.81 -6.22
C GLN A 174 -19.70 -6.16 -7.31
N LYS A 175 -18.99 -5.07 -6.99
CA LYS A 175 -18.05 -4.43 -7.95
C LYS A 175 -16.97 -5.38 -8.45
N ILE A 176 -16.51 -6.29 -7.60
CA ILE A 176 -15.54 -7.32 -7.98
C ILE A 176 -16.18 -8.30 -8.98
N PHE A 177 -17.40 -8.77 -8.71
CA PHE A 177 -18.12 -9.68 -9.62
C PHE A 177 -18.51 -9.04 -10.96
N ASP A 178 -18.83 -7.75 -10.97
CA ASP A 178 -19.12 -7.03 -12.20
C ASP A 178 -17.89 -6.92 -13.11
N ASN A 179 -16.67 -7.03 -12.56
CA ASN A 179 -15.41 -6.82 -13.26
C ASN A 179 -14.33 -7.86 -12.92
N ILE A 180 -14.71 -9.15 -12.85
CA ILE A 180 -13.85 -10.26 -12.38
C ILE A 180 -12.45 -10.27 -12.98
N LYS A 181 -12.33 -9.97 -14.28
CA LYS A 181 -11.06 -10.02 -15.02
C LYS A 181 -10.03 -8.99 -14.54
N ASN A 182 -10.45 -7.97 -13.80
CA ASN A 182 -9.60 -6.87 -13.35
C ASN A 182 -9.05 -7.09 -11.93
N TYR A 183 -9.36 -8.22 -11.29
CA TYR A 183 -9.00 -8.47 -9.89
C TYR A 183 -8.24 -9.78 -9.72
N PRO A 184 -7.30 -9.84 -8.77
CA PRO A 184 -6.58 -11.06 -8.42
C PRO A 184 -7.51 -12.08 -7.76
N ARG A 185 -7.15 -13.36 -7.90
CA ARG A 185 -7.91 -14.50 -7.38
C ARG A 185 -8.24 -14.40 -5.89
N ASP A 186 -7.32 -13.89 -5.07
CA ASP A 186 -7.53 -13.78 -3.63
C ASP A 186 -8.68 -12.83 -3.27
N LEU A 187 -8.83 -11.72 -4.01
CA LEU A 187 -9.98 -10.83 -3.85
C LEU A 187 -11.28 -11.47 -4.30
N LEU A 188 -11.23 -12.28 -5.37
CA LEU A 188 -12.40 -13.03 -5.86
C LEU A 188 -12.90 -14.05 -4.84
N ILE A 189 -12.00 -14.79 -4.19
CA ILE A 189 -12.36 -15.78 -3.16
C ILE A 189 -13.10 -15.11 -1.99
N VAL A 190 -12.65 -13.93 -1.60
CA VAL A 190 -13.24 -13.18 -0.48
C VAL A 190 -14.59 -12.59 -0.86
N ALA A 191 -14.68 -12.00 -2.06
CA ALA A 191 -15.95 -11.51 -2.60
C ALA A 191 -16.97 -12.66 -2.70
N GLU A 192 -16.56 -13.83 -3.18
CA GLU A 192 -17.41 -15.03 -3.28
C GLU A 192 -17.91 -15.48 -1.92
N LYS A 193 -17.07 -15.46 -0.89
CA LYS A 193 -17.49 -15.77 0.47
C LYS A 193 -18.60 -14.81 0.94
N VAL A 194 -18.40 -13.50 0.79
CA VAL A 194 -19.40 -12.49 1.19
C VAL A 194 -20.72 -12.68 0.44
N TYR A 195 -20.65 -12.93 -0.87
CA TYR A 195 -21.83 -13.15 -1.69
C TYR A 195 -22.60 -14.41 -1.27
N LYS A 196 -21.88 -15.51 -0.98
CA LYS A 196 -22.48 -16.77 -0.48
C LYS A 196 -23.17 -16.58 0.86
N GLU A 197 -22.54 -15.87 1.79
CA GLU A 197 -23.12 -15.58 3.12
C GLU A 197 -24.40 -14.74 3.00
N MET A 198 -24.41 -13.74 2.11
CA MET A 198 -25.61 -12.96 1.83
C MET A 198 -26.72 -13.82 1.22
N VAL A 199 -26.44 -14.56 0.14
CA VAL A 199 -27.45 -15.43 -0.49
C VAL A 199 -28.00 -16.42 0.52
N ALA A 200 -27.13 -17.02 1.36
CA ALA A 200 -27.56 -17.90 2.44
C ALA A 200 -28.48 -17.21 3.47
N SER A 201 -28.27 -15.93 3.74
CA SER A 201 -29.14 -15.15 4.65
C SER A 201 -30.52 -14.80 4.07
N GLU A 202 -30.64 -14.76 2.74
CA GLU A 202 -31.88 -14.47 2.02
C GLU A 202 -32.67 -15.73 1.65
N ILE A 203 -32.04 -16.91 1.67
CA ILE A 203 -32.71 -18.18 1.39
C ILE A 203 -33.74 -18.47 2.48
N ILE A 204 -35.01 -18.47 2.09
CA ILE A 204 -36.09 -18.98 2.92
C ILE A 204 -36.00 -20.51 2.93
N PRO A 205 -35.90 -21.16 4.10
CA PRO A 205 -35.86 -22.62 4.16
C PRO A 205 -37.10 -23.25 3.52
N VAL A 206 -36.91 -24.29 2.70
CA VAL A 206 -38.01 -24.99 2.02
C VAL A 206 -39.09 -25.47 3.01
N GLY A 207 -38.70 -25.88 4.21
CA GLY A 207 -39.66 -26.26 5.26
C GLY A 207 -40.59 -25.12 5.69
N LYS A 208 -40.11 -23.87 5.69
CA LYS A 208 -40.94 -22.70 6.01
C LYS A 208 -41.95 -22.42 4.89
N ILE A 209 -41.51 -22.49 3.63
CA ILE A 209 -42.41 -22.37 2.46
C ILE A 209 -43.45 -23.49 2.48
N ALA A 210 -43.04 -24.74 2.71
CA ALA A 210 -43.94 -25.89 2.75
C ALA A 210 -44.99 -25.80 3.87
N MET A 211 -44.65 -25.17 5.00
CA MET A 211 -45.62 -24.85 6.06
C MET A 211 -46.58 -23.73 5.66
N GLU A 212 -46.08 -22.64 5.10
CA GLU A 212 -46.89 -21.50 4.65
C GLU A 212 -47.88 -21.89 3.54
N GLU A 213 -47.42 -22.70 2.58
CA GLU A 213 -48.19 -23.18 1.44
C GLU A 213 -48.90 -24.52 1.70
N ARG A 214 -48.82 -25.05 2.92
CA ARG A 214 -49.53 -26.27 3.37
C ARG A 214 -49.31 -27.47 2.44
N TRP A 215 -48.10 -27.67 1.93
CA TRP A 215 -47.78 -28.74 0.96
C TRP A 215 -48.12 -30.15 1.45
N PHE A 216 -48.28 -30.34 2.77
CA PHE A 216 -48.51 -31.63 3.41
C PHE A 216 -49.80 -31.69 4.25
N GLU A 217 -50.69 -30.69 4.15
CA GLU A 217 -52.03 -30.79 4.76
C GLU A 217 -52.98 -31.50 3.77
N LEU A 218 -53.52 -32.65 4.19
CA LEU A 218 -54.55 -33.43 3.49
C LEU A 218 -55.96 -32.98 3.89
#